data_AF-A0A2W4M4K3-F1
#
_entry.id   AF-A0A2W4M4K3-F1
#
_cell.length_a   1.000
_cell.length_b   1.000
_cell.length_c   1.000
_cell.angle_alpha   90.00
_cell.angle_beta   90.00
_cell.angle_gamma   90.00
#
_symmetry.space_group_name_H-M   'P 1'
#
loop_
_entity.id
_entity.type
_entity.pdbx_description
1 polymer ?
#
loop_
_entity_poly.entity_id
_entity_poly.type
_entity_poly.pdbx_seq_one_letter_code
_entity_poly.pdbx_strand_id
1 'polypeptide(L)'
;MTDTASPLESHRAGIDAVDRQILELLAERRRLTTDIASAKLNNGLAFHDIEREERLLAERVATARELGLDPGVVVRLWEQILDDSLRMQLDMVGTRRQRVRKVAFQGAPGAFSHLAARRMFGEEGVEFVGLPTFADAVEAVEKGRADAAVLPVENTTSGSIVEVYDLLIERDLAVTGEVKLPVAHRLLGLEGATLDGIRRVLAHPQAVAQCAGFLRGLGAEIVYSWDTAGAAEDVIALGDPSVAAVASEEAAQIRGLQVLAPSITDRPDNFTRFLAISKQKLSVQEGIPTKTTVVLSVGNEPGSLLQVLAEFGREAISLVKLESRPNPDDPWEETFILDFEGNEADEAVARALDGVGRKARLMRVLGSYPSSDLRPHRRRPVAKPAADAPQAAM
;
A
#
# COMPACT_ATOMS: atom_id res chain seq x y z
N MET A 1 -10.52 56.78 -8.34
CA MET A 1 -11.17 56.09 -7.21
C MET A 1 -10.33 54.87 -6.93
N THR A 2 -9.50 54.97 -5.89
CA THR A 2 -8.46 54.00 -5.54
C THR A 2 -9.09 52.78 -4.89
N ASP A 3 -8.94 51.65 -5.56
CA ASP A 3 -9.35 50.32 -5.12
C ASP A 3 -8.37 49.84 -4.04
N THR A 4 -8.62 50.21 -2.79
CA THR A 4 -7.87 49.67 -1.65
C THR A 4 -8.46 48.30 -1.33
N ALA A 5 -7.77 47.24 -1.78
CA ALA A 5 -8.08 45.85 -1.44
C ALA A 5 -8.44 45.73 0.04
N SER A 6 -9.51 45.02 0.34
CA SER A 6 -10.01 44.86 1.71
C SER A 6 -8.88 44.35 2.61
N PRO A 7 -8.75 44.80 3.87
CA PRO A 7 -7.77 44.26 4.80
C PRO A 7 -7.77 42.73 4.81
N LEU A 8 -8.93 42.09 4.64
CA LEU A 8 -9.05 40.64 4.51
C LEU A 8 -8.32 40.07 3.29
N GLU A 9 -8.43 40.71 2.12
CA GLU A 9 -7.78 40.26 0.88
C GLU A 9 -6.26 40.42 0.96
N SER A 10 -5.80 41.48 1.61
CA SER A 10 -4.38 41.69 1.89
C SER A 10 -3.80 40.59 2.80
N HIS A 11 -4.51 40.21 3.86
CA HIS A 11 -4.08 39.10 4.72
C HIS A 11 -4.11 37.76 3.98
N ARG A 12 -5.10 37.50 3.12
CA ARG A 12 -5.16 36.29 2.28
C ARG A 12 -3.97 36.19 1.33
N ALA A 13 -3.66 37.28 0.63
CA ALA A 13 -2.47 37.33 -0.23
C ALA A 13 -1.17 37.12 0.56
N GLY A 14 -1.11 37.60 1.80
CA GLY A 14 -0.01 37.33 2.72
C GLY A 14 0.12 35.85 3.08
N ILE A 15 -1.00 35.16 3.35
CA ILE A 15 -1.02 33.71 3.58
C ILE A 15 -0.55 32.96 2.32
N ASP A 16 -1.09 33.28 1.15
CA ASP A 16 -0.71 32.63 -0.12
C ASP A 16 0.81 32.76 -0.40
N ALA A 17 1.40 33.90 -0.04
CA ALA A 17 2.84 34.13 -0.17
C ALA A 17 3.66 33.26 0.80
N VAL A 18 3.20 33.09 2.05
CA VAL A 18 3.83 32.19 3.04
C VAL A 18 3.68 30.73 2.59
N ASP A 19 2.51 30.33 2.12
CA ASP A 19 2.26 28.97 1.64
C ASP A 19 3.18 28.61 0.47
N ARG A 20 3.42 29.56 -0.44
CA ARG A 20 4.41 29.37 -1.52
C ARG A 20 5.82 29.12 -0.97
N GLN A 21 6.26 29.88 0.04
CA GLN A 21 7.57 29.68 0.66
C GLN A 21 7.67 28.32 1.36
N ILE A 22 6.59 27.86 2.01
CA ILE A 22 6.54 26.53 2.62
C ILE A 22 6.74 25.46 1.54
N LEU A 23 6.05 25.58 0.40
CA LEU A 23 6.19 24.63 -0.72
C LEU A 23 7.62 24.63 -1.30
N GLU A 24 8.22 25.80 -1.49
CA GLU A 24 9.61 25.93 -1.96
C GLU A 24 10.61 25.29 -0.99
N LEU A 25 10.44 25.50 0.31
CA LEU A 25 11.28 24.90 1.35
C LEU A 25 11.11 23.38 1.43
N LEU A 26 9.87 22.87 1.27
CA LEU A 26 9.61 21.45 1.19
C LEU A 26 10.27 20.81 -0.05
N ALA A 27 10.21 21.49 -1.20
CA ALA A 27 10.87 21.05 -2.42
C ALA A 27 12.40 20.99 -2.27
N GLU A 28 13.01 22.02 -1.67
CA GLU A 28 14.45 22.03 -1.41
C GLU A 28 14.86 20.96 -0.38
N ARG A 29 14.08 20.79 0.70
CA ARG A 29 14.30 19.71 1.67
C ARG A 29 14.22 18.33 1.01
N ARG A 30 13.31 18.15 0.06
CA ARG A 30 13.19 16.92 -0.73
C ARG A 30 14.47 16.68 -1.54
N ARG A 31 14.98 17.69 -2.25
CA ARG A 31 16.25 17.61 -2.99
C ARG A 31 17.42 17.18 -2.09
N LEU A 32 17.55 17.79 -0.92
CA LEU A 32 18.58 17.43 0.07
C LEU A 32 18.40 15.99 0.61
N THR A 33 17.16 15.54 0.78
CA THR A 33 16.87 14.17 1.19
C THR A 33 17.33 13.17 0.13
N THR A 34 17.12 13.46 -1.15
CA THR A 34 17.62 12.66 -2.30
C THR A 34 19.15 12.59 -2.33
N ASP A 35 19.82 13.71 -2.08
CA ASP A 35 21.29 13.77 -2.03
C ASP A 35 21.82 12.91 -0.87
N ILE A 36 21.20 13.00 0.31
CA ILE A 36 21.53 12.15 1.48
C ILE A 36 21.28 10.67 1.17
N ALA A 37 20.17 10.34 0.52
CA ALA A 37 19.85 8.97 0.13
C ALA A 37 20.95 8.39 -0.78
N SER A 38 21.36 9.17 -1.79
CA SER A 38 22.42 8.80 -2.73
C SER A 38 23.77 8.62 -2.03
N ALA A 39 24.10 9.51 -1.10
CA ALA A 39 25.32 9.41 -0.30
C ALA A 39 25.32 8.18 0.62
N LYS A 40 24.18 7.86 1.27
CA LYS A 40 24.05 6.67 2.10
C LYS A 40 24.16 5.38 1.29
N LEU A 41 23.54 5.34 0.10
CA LEU A 41 23.64 4.23 -0.86
C LEU A 41 25.09 3.96 -1.25
N ASN A 42 25.83 5.00 -1.65
CA ASN A 42 27.21 4.86 -2.11
C ASN A 42 28.18 4.43 -1.01
N ASN A 43 27.85 4.69 0.26
CA ASN A 43 28.69 4.39 1.42
C ASN A 43 28.19 3.20 2.25
N GLY A 44 27.11 2.52 1.83
CA GLY A 44 26.51 1.40 2.58
C GLY A 44 26.02 1.77 3.98
N LEU A 45 25.61 3.03 4.19
CA LEU A 45 25.15 3.54 5.47
C LEU A 45 23.65 3.29 5.64
N ALA A 46 23.23 3.00 6.87
CA ALA A 46 21.82 2.80 7.20
C ALA A 46 20.96 4.03 6.84
N PHE A 47 19.79 3.80 6.24
CA PHE A 47 18.85 4.87 5.89
C PHE A 47 18.19 5.50 7.10
N HIS A 48 18.15 4.79 8.22
CA HIS A 48 17.49 5.24 9.44
C HIS A 48 18.51 5.57 10.54
N ASP A 49 18.40 6.77 11.11
CA ASP A 49 19.17 7.21 12.28
C ASP A 49 18.16 7.70 13.33
N ILE A 50 17.66 6.75 14.14
CA ILE A 50 16.58 6.98 15.12
C ILE A 50 17.00 8.06 16.12
N GLU A 51 18.24 8.00 16.61
CA GLU A 51 18.75 8.98 17.58
C GLU A 51 18.84 10.39 16.97
N ARG A 52 19.15 10.50 15.67
CA ARG A 52 19.10 11.78 14.96
C ARG A 52 17.68 12.28 14.78
N GLU A 53 16.72 11.42 14.46
CA GLU A 53 15.32 11.82 14.28
C GLU A 53 14.65 12.26 15.58
N GLU A 54 14.88 11.53 16.69
CA GLU A 54 14.40 11.92 18.01
C GLU A 54 15.00 13.27 18.46
N ARG A 55 16.31 13.47 18.23
CA ARG A 55 16.97 14.77 18.48
C ARG A 55 16.39 15.88 17.61
N LEU A 56 16.15 15.60 16.33
CA LEU A 56 15.58 16.58 15.41
C LEU A 56 14.17 16.99 15.84
N LEU A 57 13.30 16.04 16.18
CA LEU A 57 11.96 16.35 16.67
C LEU A 57 12.00 17.16 17.97
N ALA A 58 12.87 16.79 18.91
CA ALA A 58 13.05 17.54 20.16
C ALA A 58 13.50 18.99 19.91
N GLU A 59 14.46 19.20 18.99
CA GLU A 59 14.93 20.52 18.59
C GLU A 59 13.80 21.34 17.94
N ARG A 60 13.02 20.76 17.03
CA ARG A 60 11.92 21.45 16.34
C ARG A 60 10.78 21.81 17.30
N VAL A 61 10.51 20.98 18.29
CA VAL A 61 9.54 21.29 19.37
C VAL A 61 10.04 22.45 20.24
N ALA A 62 11.35 22.54 20.52
CA ALA A 62 11.91 23.68 21.25
C ALA A 62 11.75 24.98 20.44
N THR A 63 12.12 24.98 19.16
CA THR A 63 11.94 26.13 18.27
C THR A 63 10.47 26.51 18.09
N ALA A 64 9.56 25.53 18.00
CA ALA A 64 8.13 25.77 17.91
C ALA A 64 7.61 26.57 19.10
N ARG A 65 8.04 26.25 20.32
CA ARG A 65 7.67 26.97 21.54
C ARG A 65 8.15 28.41 21.52
N GLU A 66 9.37 28.65 21.05
CA GLU A 66 9.92 30.02 20.92
C GLU A 66 9.13 30.87 19.94
N LEU A 67 8.60 30.26 18.88
CA LEU A 67 7.79 30.91 17.85
C LEU A 67 6.29 30.99 18.21
N GLY A 68 5.88 30.52 19.39
CA GLY A 68 4.48 30.52 19.82
C GLY A 68 3.58 29.50 19.10
N LEU A 69 4.16 28.48 18.47
CA LEU A 69 3.43 27.40 17.80
C LEU A 69 3.05 26.29 18.79
N ASP A 70 1.90 25.63 18.55
CA ASP A 70 1.51 24.45 19.31
C ASP A 70 2.46 23.27 19.04
N PRO A 71 3.13 22.72 20.06
CA PRO A 71 4.07 21.61 19.87
C PRO A 71 3.43 20.37 19.26
N GLY A 72 2.16 20.08 19.56
CA GLY A 72 1.45 18.92 19.03
C GLY A 72 1.19 19.02 17.53
N VAL A 73 0.88 20.23 17.03
CA VAL A 73 0.77 20.50 15.59
C VAL A 73 2.11 20.29 14.90
N VAL A 74 3.20 20.81 15.46
CA VAL A 74 4.54 20.69 14.87
C VAL A 74 5.01 19.24 14.83
N VAL A 75 4.79 18.46 15.89
CA VAL A 75 5.11 17.03 15.90
C VAL A 75 4.39 16.31 14.76
N ARG A 76 3.06 16.48 14.61
CA ARG A 76 2.31 15.83 13.53
C ARG A 76 2.80 16.23 12.15
N LEU A 77 3.08 17.52 11.93
CA LEU A 77 3.58 18.00 10.65
C LEU A 77 4.97 17.43 10.33
N TRP A 78 5.87 17.40 11.32
CA TRP A 78 7.22 16.87 11.12
C TRP A 78 7.23 15.35 10.96
N GLU A 79 6.38 14.62 11.66
CA GLU A 79 6.17 13.18 11.43
C GLU A 79 5.77 12.94 9.97
N GLN A 80 4.79 13.68 9.43
CA GLN A 80 4.41 13.55 8.01
C GLN A 80 5.56 13.87 7.03
N ILE A 81 6.34 14.92 7.33
CA ILE A 81 7.50 15.32 6.52
C ILE A 81 8.63 14.27 6.59
N LEU A 82 8.84 13.65 7.74
CA LEU A 82 9.81 12.58 7.93
C LEU A 82 9.35 11.29 7.26
N ASP A 83 8.08 10.94 7.37
CA ASP A 83 7.46 9.79 6.69
C ASP A 83 7.59 9.92 5.17
N ASP A 84 7.33 11.10 4.61
CA ASP A 84 7.52 11.37 3.17
C ASP A 84 9.01 11.24 2.75
N SER A 85 9.92 11.78 3.56
CA SER A 85 11.36 11.63 3.35
C SER A 85 11.83 10.18 3.42
N LEU A 86 11.30 9.40 4.35
CA LEU A 86 11.63 7.98 4.50
C LEU A 86 11.05 7.21 3.32
N ARG A 87 9.79 7.42 2.96
CA ARG A 87 9.16 6.83 1.77
C ARG A 87 9.98 7.10 0.52
N MET A 88 10.39 8.35 0.29
CA MET A 88 11.21 8.70 -0.88
C MET A 88 12.60 8.05 -0.84
N GLN A 89 13.25 8.01 0.32
CA GLN A 89 14.51 7.27 0.49
C GLN A 89 14.32 5.78 0.21
N LEU A 90 13.25 5.17 0.71
CA LEU A 90 12.90 3.78 0.45
C LEU A 90 12.57 3.54 -1.03
N ASP A 91 11.91 4.48 -1.70
CA ASP A 91 11.66 4.42 -3.15
C ASP A 91 12.97 4.47 -3.95
N MET A 92 14.00 5.18 -3.46
CA MET A 92 15.33 5.23 -4.09
C MET A 92 16.20 4.00 -3.78
N VAL A 93 16.07 3.44 -2.57
CA VAL A 93 16.90 2.33 -2.07
C VAL A 93 16.31 0.97 -2.42
N GLY A 94 14.98 0.87 -2.47
CA GLY A 94 14.22 -0.29 -2.92
C GLY A 94 14.46 -0.62 -4.40
N THR A 95 15.36 0.09 -5.08
CA THR A 95 15.58 -0.07 -6.49
C THR A 95 17.07 -0.09 -6.89
N ARG A 96 17.76 -1.18 -6.60
CA ARG A 96 18.31 -1.96 -7.74
C ARG A 96 17.15 -2.71 -8.39
N ARG A 97 16.08 -2.00 -8.77
CA ARG A 97 15.03 -2.56 -9.60
C ARG A 97 15.78 -2.91 -10.87
N GLN A 98 15.79 -4.18 -11.25
CA GLN A 98 15.77 -4.46 -12.68
C GLN A 98 14.78 -3.48 -13.27
N ARG A 99 15.21 -2.62 -14.19
CA ARG A 99 14.42 -1.49 -14.69
C ARG A 99 13.06 -2.01 -15.14
N VAL A 100 12.07 -1.93 -14.26
CA VAL A 100 10.71 -2.43 -14.48
C VAL A 100 10.15 -1.52 -15.54
N ARG A 101 9.93 -2.06 -16.73
CA ARG A 101 9.42 -1.33 -17.89
C ARG A 101 7.98 -1.69 -18.17
N LYS A 102 7.53 -2.87 -17.76
CA LYS A 102 6.15 -3.33 -17.98
C LYS A 102 5.54 -3.88 -16.69
N VAL A 103 4.42 -3.30 -16.28
CA VAL A 103 3.65 -3.72 -15.09
C VAL A 103 2.25 -4.15 -15.50
N ALA A 104 1.92 -5.42 -15.26
CA ALA A 104 0.60 -5.97 -15.51
C ALA A 104 -0.36 -5.69 -14.34
N PHE A 105 -1.64 -5.51 -14.66
CA PHE A 105 -2.70 -5.42 -13.65
C PHE A 105 -4.02 -5.94 -14.25
N GLN A 106 -4.95 -6.35 -13.40
CA GLN A 106 -6.29 -6.73 -13.84
C GLN A 106 -7.18 -5.48 -13.98
N GLY A 107 -7.86 -5.38 -15.12
CA GLY A 107 -8.82 -4.32 -15.44
C GLY A 107 -8.31 -3.31 -16.48
N ALA A 108 -9.14 -2.30 -16.74
CA ALA A 108 -8.85 -1.25 -17.72
C ALA A 108 -8.12 -0.04 -17.11
N PRO A 109 -7.49 0.85 -17.93
CA PRO A 109 -6.88 2.09 -17.45
C PRO A 109 -7.86 2.95 -16.64
N GLY A 110 -7.51 3.17 -15.37
CA GLY A 110 -8.33 3.90 -14.40
C GLY A 110 -8.89 3.00 -13.29
N ALA A 111 -8.83 1.68 -13.44
CA ALA A 111 -9.17 0.74 -12.37
C ALA A 111 -8.22 0.93 -11.16
N PHE A 112 -8.67 0.60 -9.95
CA PHE A 112 -7.84 0.78 -8.74
C PHE A 112 -6.49 0.04 -8.80
N SER A 113 -6.44 -1.11 -9.48
CA SER A 113 -5.19 -1.84 -9.73
C SER A 113 -4.21 -1.05 -10.62
N HIS A 114 -4.71 -0.28 -11.59
CA HIS A 114 -3.90 0.64 -12.40
C HIS A 114 -3.29 1.76 -11.54
N LEU A 115 -4.10 2.34 -10.65
CA LEU A 115 -3.67 3.39 -9.73
C LEU A 115 -2.60 2.86 -8.76
N ALA A 116 -2.79 1.64 -8.24
CA ALA A 116 -1.82 0.97 -7.37
C ALA A 116 -0.49 0.75 -8.11
N ALA A 117 -0.55 0.27 -9.35
CA ALA A 117 0.62 0.07 -10.18
C ALA A 117 1.38 1.39 -10.42
N ARG A 118 0.68 2.47 -10.81
CA ARG A 118 1.29 3.80 -10.98
C ARG A 118 1.93 4.29 -9.69
N ARG A 119 1.26 4.12 -8.54
CA ARG A 119 1.76 4.55 -7.24
C ARG A 119 3.04 3.84 -6.82
N MET A 120 3.14 2.53 -7.09
CA MET A 120 4.28 1.70 -6.71
C MET A 120 5.48 1.86 -7.64
N PHE A 121 5.25 1.99 -8.94
CA PHE A 121 6.31 1.94 -9.96
C PHE A 121 6.69 3.29 -10.55
N GLY A 122 5.87 4.34 -10.34
CA GLY A 122 6.03 5.61 -11.04
C GLY A 122 5.66 5.51 -12.52
N GLU A 123 5.42 6.64 -13.16
CA GLU A 123 4.97 6.67 -14.56
C GLU A 123 6.09 6.78 -15.58
N GLU A 124 7.22 7.35 -15.18
CA GLU A 124 8.28 7.68 -16.11
C GLU A 124 8.98 6.43 -16.64
N GLY A 125 8.77 6.12 -17.92
CA GLY A 125 9.40 4.98 -18.58
C GLY A 125 8.82 3.61 -18.21
N VAL A 126 7.61 3.57 -17.62
CA VAL A 126 6.87 2.36 -17.27
C VAL A 126 5.59 2.27 -18.11
N GLU A 127 5.40 1.13 -18.76
CA GLU A 127 4.17 0.77 -19.47
C GLU A 127 3.26 -0.05 -18.53
N PHE A 128 2.03 0.40 -18.35
CA PHE A 128 1.02 -0.31 -17.57
C PHE A 128 0.10 -1.10 -18.50
N VAL A 129 0.04 -2.41 -18.30
CA VAL A 129 -0.68 -3.34 -19.17
C VAL A 129 -1.90 -3.89 -18.44
N GLY A 130 -3.09 -3.43 -18.82
CA GLY A 130 -4.35 -3.95 -18.33
C GLY A 130 -4.69 -5.30 -18.94
N LEU A 131 -5.14 -6.25 -18.12
CA LEU A 131 -5.47 -7.62 -18.51
C LEU A 131 -6.84 -8.04 -17.96
N PRO A 132 -7.54 -8.99 -18.60
CA PRO A 132 -8.92 -9.33 -18.24
C PRO A 132 -9.06 -9.93 -16.83
N THR A 133 -8.16 -10.82 -16.44
CA THR A 133 -8.22 -11.58 -15.17
C THR A 133 -6.94 -11.45 -14.34
N PHE A 134 -7.02 -11.80 -13.04
CA PHE A 134 -5.83 -11.87 -12.18
C PHE A 134 -4.86 -12.95 -12.67
N ALA A 135 -5.39 -14.09 -13.14
CA ALA A 135 -4.60 -15.17 -13.72
C ALA A 135 -3.79 -14.70 -14.95
N ASP A 136 -4.38 -13.90 -15.83
CA ASP A 136 -3.68 -13.33 -17.00
C ASP A 136 -2.52 -12.41 -16.57
N ALA A 137 -2.74 -11.57 -15.54
CA ALA A 137 -1.71 -10.68 -15.01
C ALA A 137 -0.54 -11.44 -14.39
N VAL A 138 -0.83 -12.50 -13.66
CA VAL A 138 0.17 -13.42 -13.10
C VAL A 138 0.93 -14.15 -14.22
N GLU A 139 0.20 -14.72 -15.19
CA GLU A 139 0.78 -15.43 -16.33
C GLU A 139 1.69 -14.51 -17.17
N ALA A 140 1.33 -13.24 -17.34
CA ALA A 140 2.14 -12.27 -18.05
C ALA A 140 3.53 -12.11 -17.40
N VAL A 141 3.61 -12.13 -16.07
CA VAL A 141 4.88 -12.11 -15.34
C VAL A 141 5.61 -13.44 -15.51
N GLU A 142 4.95 -14.58 -15.30
CA GLU A 142 5.56 -15.91 -15.44
C GLU A 142 6.14 -16.16 -16.83
N LYS A 143 5.49 -15.66 -17.89
CA LYS A 143 5.95 -15.79 -19.28
C LYS A 143 6.92 -14.68 -19.69
N GLY A 144 7.23 -13.72 -18.80
CA GLY A 144 8.15 -12.61 -19.06
C GLY A 144 7.61 -11.58 -20.06
N ARG A 145 6.28 -11.51 -20.24
CA ARG A 145 5.60 -10.46 -21.01
C ARG A 145 5.46 -9.16 -20.21
N ALA A 146 5.44 -9.27 -18.89
CA ALA A 146 5.55 -8.17 -17.94
C ALA A 146 6.68 -8.45 -16.94
N ASP A 147 7.31 -7.40 -16.41
CA ASP A 147 8.38 -7.51 -15.42
C ASP A 147 7.81 -7.72 -14.01
N ALA A 148 6.63 -7.14 -13.75
CA ALA A 148 5.90 -7.25 -12.49
C ALA A 148 4.38 -7.24 -12.74
N ALA A 149 3.60 -7.64 -11.74
CA ALA A 149 2.16 -7.41 -11.70
C ALA A 149 1.71 -6.86 -10.35
N VAL A 150 0.62 -6.10 -10.34
CA VAL A 150 0.01 -5.57 -9.12
C VAL A 150 -1.37 -6.19 -8.92
N LEU A 151 -1.55 -6.84 -7.78
CA LEU A 151 -2.74 -7.61 -7.47
C LEU A 151 -3.39 -7.13 -6.16
N PRO A 152 -4.72 -6.90 -6.13
CA PRO A 152 -5.43 -6.61 -4.90
C PRO A 152 -5.57 -7.89 -4.06
N VAL A 153 -5.14 -7.87 -2.81
CA VAL A 153 -5.17 -9.06 -1.93
C VAL A 153 -6.20 -8.96 -0.82
N GLU A 154 -6.58 -7.76 -0.41
CA GLU A 154 -7.46 -7.54 0.72
C GLU A 154 -8.13 -6.19 0.61
N ASN A 155 -9.41 -6.11 0.97
CA ASN A 155 -10.16 -4.88 1.06
C ASN A 155 -10.85 -4.78 2.42
N THR A 156 -10.81 -3.61 3.06
CA THR A 156 -11.34 -3.43 4.42
C THR A 156 -12.85 -3.65 4.55
N THR A 157 -13.59 -3.59 3.45
CA THR A 157 -15.04 -3.81 3.45
C THR A 157 -15.44 -5.24 3.08
N SER A 158 -14.66 -5.90 2.22
CA SER A 158 -15.01 -7.21 1.63
C SER A 158 -14.08 -8.35 2.03
N GLY A 159 -13.01 -8.07 2.77
CA GLY A 159 -12.04 -9.05 3.25
C GLY A 159 -11.01 -9.45 2.20
N SER A 160 -10.47 -10.65 2.37
CA SER A 160 -9.44 -11.26 1.52
C SER A 160 -9.99 -11.56 0.11
N ILE A 161 -9.19 -11.24 -0.92
CA ILE A 161 -9.51 -11.57 -2.31
C ILE A 161 -8.94 -12.96 -2.59
N VAL A 162 -9.79 -13.96 -2.37
CA VAL A 162 -9.46 -15.38 -2.38
C VAL A 162 -8.72 -15.82 -3.65
N GLU A 163 -9.21 -15.45 -4.83
CA GLU A 163 -8.62 -15.85 -6.11
C GLU A 163 -7.14 -15.43 -6.23
N VAL A 164 -6.79 -14.27 -5.70
CA VAL A 164 -5.41 -13.77 -5.74
C VAL A 164 -4.51 -14.56 -4.79
N TYR A 165 -5.00 -14.93 -3.61
CA TYR A 165 -4.23 -15.78 -2.69
C TYR A 165 -4.00 -17.17 -3.25
N ASP A 166 -5.02 -17.75 -3.90
CA ASP A 166 -4.87 -19.06 -4.54
C ASP A 166 -3.81 -18.99 -5.65
N LEU A 167 -3.78 -17.92 -6.46
CA LEU A 167 -2.71 -17.67 -7.44
C LEU A 167 -1.32 -17.53 -6.78
N LEU A 168 -1.21 -16.85 -5.64
CA LEU A 168 0.06 -16.71 -4.92
C LEU A 168 0.55 -18.05 -4.32
N ILE A 169 -0.37 -18.96 -3.98
CA ILE A 169 -0.06 -20.31 -3.50
C ILE A 169 0.36 -21.22 -4.66
N GLU A 170 -0.31 -21.16 -5.80
CA GLU A 170 -0.04 -22.04 -6.94
C GLU A 170 1.21 -21.66 -7.74
N ARG A 171 1.55 -20.37 -7.79
CA ARG A 171 2.58 -19.85 -8.70
C ARG A 171 3.89 -19.55 -8.00
N ASP A 172 5.00 -19.77 -8.70
CA ASP A 172 6.34 -19.51 -8.19
C ASP A 172 6.78 -18.08 -8.49
N LEU A 173 6.15 -17.13 -7.79
CA LEU A 173 6.42 -15.71 -7.91
C LEU A 173 6.72 -15.09 -6.56
N ALA A 174 7.57 -14.06 -6.59
CA ALA A 174 8.00 -13.37 -5.40
C ALA A 174 7.17 -12.11 -5.15
N VAL A 175 6.77 -11.89 -3.89
CA VAL A 175 6.20 -10.62 -3.45
C VAL A 175 7.35 -9.62 -3.24
N THR A 176 7.24 -8.46 -3.86
CA THR A 176 8.31 -7.45 -3.97
C THR A 176 7.91 -6.08 -3.45
N GLY A 177 6.66 -5.89 -3.04
CA GLY A 177 6.18 -4.64 -2.48
C GLY A 177 4.71 -4.70 -2.14
N GLU A 178 4.26 -3.69 -1.40
CA GLU A 178 2.83 -3.48 -1.15
C GLU A 178 2.45 -2.00 -1.22
N VAL A 179 1.18 -1.74 -1.45
CA VAL A 179 0.58 -0.42 -1.28
C VAL A 179 -0.86 -0.57 -0.80
N LYS A 180 -1.31 0.35 0.06
CA LYS A 180 -2.72 0.49 0.42
C LYS A 180 -3.29 1.73 -0.24
N LEU A 181 -4.37 1.57 -0.99
CA LEU A 181 -5.06 2.70 -1.61
C LEU A 181 -6.46 2.88 -1.03
N PRO A 182 -6.86 4.13 -0.73
CA PRO A 182 -8.25 4.42 -0.43
C PRO A 182 -9.12 4.18 -1.67
N VAL A 183 -10.23 3.49 -1.48
CA VAL A 183 -11.22 3.19 -2.53
C VAL A 183 -12.37 4.18 -2.38
N ALA A 184 -12.28 5.26 -3.18
CA ALA A 184 -13.28 6.30 -3.22
C ALA A 184 -13.98 6.25 -4.59
N HIS A 185 -15.24 5.83 -4.60
CA HIS A 185 -16.05 5.77 -5.80
C HIS A 185 -16.69 7.14 -6.08
N ARG A 186 -16.87 7.40 -7.36
CA ARG A 186 -17.48 8.58 -7.94
C ARG A 186 -18.66 8.14 -8.81
N LEU A 187 -19.71 8.96 -8.89
CA LEU A 187 -20.69 8.83 -9.96
C LEU A 187 -20.20 9.67 -11.14
N LEU A 188 -19.97 9.01 -12.27
CA LEU A 188 -19.46 9.63 -13.49
C LEU A 188 -20.55 9.68 -14.56
N GLY A 189 -20.60 10.76 -15.33
CA GLY A 189 -21.50 10.90 -16.48
C GLY A 189 -20.84 11.64 -17.63
N LEU A 190 -21.52 11.69 -18.76
CA LEU A 190 -21.09 12.51 -19.90
C LEU A 190 -21.12 13.99 -19.56
N GLU A 191 -20.38 14.80 -20.33
CA GLU A 191 -20.46 16.25 -20.24
C GLU A 191 -21.92 16.72 -20.45
N GLY A 192 -22.42 17.54 -19.51
CA GLY A 192 -23.79 18.04 -19.53
C GLY A 192 -24.82 17.07 -18.93
N ALA A 193 -24.43 15.87 -18.50
CA ALA A 193 -25.28 15.02 -17.67
C ALA A 193 -25.55 15.69 -16.32
N THR A 194 -26.76 15.47 -15.79
CA THR A 194 -27.18 15.97 -14.47
C THR A 194 -27.59 14.81 -13.60
N LEU A 195 -27.43 14.97 -12.28
CA LEU A 195 -27.76 13.91 -11.33
C LEU A 195 -29.24 13.49 -11.43
N ASP A 196 -30.16 14.45 -11.57
CA ASP A 196 -31.59 14.21 -11.73
C ASP A 196 -31.95 13.56 -13.09
N GLY A 197 -31.06 13.65 -14.07
CA GLY A 197 -31.23 13.07 -15.40
C GLY A 197 -30.86 11.58 -15.48
N ILE A 198 -30.17 11.05 -14.47
CA ILE A 198 -29.65 9.67 -14.49
C ILE A 198 -30.78 8.65 -14.33
N ARG A 199 -30.83 7.69 -15.25
CA ARG A 199 -31.81 6.60 -15.31
C ARG A 199 -31.17 5.22 -15.16
N ARG A 200 -29.92 5.08 -15.60
CA ARG A 200 -29.16 3.82 -15.53
C ARG A 200 -27.77 4.07 -14.97
N VAL A 201 -27.29 3.17 -14.12
CA VAL A 201 -25.95 3.21 -13.55
C VAL A 201 -25.23 1.90 -13.84
N LEU A 202 -24.09 2.00 -14.54
CA LEU A 202 -23.18 0.91 -14.83
C LEU A 202 -22.18 0.76 -13.69
N ALA A 203 -22.06 -0.42 -13.09
CA ALA A 203 -21.17 -0.60 -11.94
C ALA A 203 -20.79 -2.06 -11.71
N HIS A 204 -19.57 -2.30 -11.22
CA HIS A 204 -19.19 -3.62 -10.73
C HIS A 204 -20.01 -4.00 -9.48
N PRO A 205 -20.45 -5.27 -9.29
CA PRO A 205 -21.27 -5.69 -8.15
C PRO A 205 -20.73 -5.26 -6.78
N GLN A 206 -19.41 -5.31 -6.59
CA GLN A 206 -18.77 -4.89 -5.34
C GLN A 206 -18.86 -3.36 -5.14
N ALA A 207 -18.76 -2.57 -6.22
CA ALA A 207 -18.92 -1.12 -6.14
C ALA A 207 -20.37 -0.75 -5.82
N VAL A 208 -21.35 -1.48 -6.37
CA VAL A 208 -22.77 -1.33 -6.01
C VAL A 208 -22.99 -1.59 -4.53
N ALA A 209 -22.41 -2.67 -3.99
CA ALA A 209 -22.52 -3.00 -2.57
C ALA A 209 -21.87 -1.94 -1.66
N GLN A 210 -20.78 -1.32 -2.11
CA GLN A 210 -20.05 -0.27 -1.38
C GLN A 210 -20.69 1.13 -1.48
N CYS A 211 -21.65 1.32 -2.39
CA CYS A 211 -22.33 2.58 -2.66
C CYS A 211 -23.86 2.44 -2.51
N ALA A 212 -24.33 1.41 -1.82
CA ALA A 212 -25.73 1.03 -1.79
C ALA A 212 -26.61 2.12 -1.15
N GLY A 213 -26.08 2.86 -0.17
CA GLY A 213 -26.77 3.99 0.45
C GLY A 213 -27.09 5.10 -0.56
N PHE A 214 -26.08 5.52 -1.31
CA PHE A 214 -26.23 6.56 -2.33
C PHE A 214 -27.10 6.08 -3.51
N LEU A 215 -26.82 4.90 -4.06
CA LEU A 215 -27.49 4.38 -5.26
C LEU A 215 -28.99 4.15 -5.04
N ARG A 216 -29.40 3.75 -3.83
CA ARG A 216 -30.82 3.60 -3.49
C ARG A 216 -31.57 4.94 -3.55
N GLY A 217 -30.92 6.03 -3.17
CA GLY A 217 -31.50 7.38 -3.21
C GLY A 217 -31.65 7.94 -4.63
N LEU A 218 -30.82 7.48 -5.57
CA LEU A 218 -30.86 7.92 -6.96
C LEU A 218 -32.06 7.36 -7.73
N GLY A 219 -32.55 6.17 -7.36
CA GLY A 219 -33.69 5.53 -8.03
C GLY A 219 -33.42 5.08 -9.48
N ALA A 220 -32.16 5.01 -9.89
CA ALA A 220 -31.73 4.56 -11.20
C ALA A 220 -31.64 3.02 -11.26
N GLU A 221 -31.83 2.46 -12.45
CA GLU A 221 -31.60 1.04 -12.73
C GLU A 221 -30.11 0.72 -12.65
N ILE A 222 -29.75 -0.32 -11.89
CA ILE A 222 -28.36 -0.79 -11.79
C ILE A 222 -28.11 -1.86 -12.83
N VAL A 223 -27.11 -1.65 -13.69
CA VAL A 223 -26.64 -2.62 -14.67
C VAL A 223 -25.23 -3.03 -14.27
N TYR A 224 -25.03 -4.33 -14.08
CA TYR A 224 -23.73 -4.84 -13.63
C TYR A 224 -22.71 -4.85 -14.76
N SER A 225 -21.53 -4.30 -14.48
CA SER A 225 -20.37 -4.28 -15.37
C SER A 225 -19.27 -5.21 -14.83
N TRP A 226 -18.38 -5.64 -15.73
CA TRP A 226 -17.27 -6.52 -15.38
C TRP A 226 -16.22 -5.83 -14.50
N ASP A 227 -15.93 -4.56 -14.76
CA ASP A 227 -15.03 -3.76 -13.92
C ASP A 227 -15.48 -2.29 -13.89
N THR A 228 -14.95 -1.53 -12.92
CA THR A 228 -15.37 -0.14 -12.69
C THR A 228 -14.86 0.84 -13.75
N ALA A 229 -13.71 0.60 -14.36
CA ALA A 229 -13.17 1.45 -15.43
C ALA A 229 -13.83 1.14 -16.78
N GLY A 230 -14.14 -0.13 -17.04
CA GLY A 230 -14.96 -0.58 -18.17
C GLY A 230 -16.37 -0.02 -18.12
N ALA A 231 -16.98 0.09 -16.93
CA ALA A 231 -18.26 0.80 -16.78
C ALA A 231 -18.19 2.26 -17.27
N ALA A 232 -17.08 2.95 -17.03
CA ALA A 232 -16.85 4.31 -17.53
C ALA A 232 -16.65 4.35 -19.07
N GLU A 233 -15.97 3.34 -19.63
CA GLU A 233 -15.85 3.19 -21.09
C GLU A 233 -17.20 2.95 -21.77
N ASP A 234 -18.04 2.10 -21.16
CA ASP A 234 -19.38 1.79 -21.66
C ASP A 234 -20.27 3.03 -21.69
N VAL A 235 -20.19 3.92 -20.68
CA VAL A 235 -20.90 5.21 -20.68
C VAL A 235 -20.54 6.05 -21.91
N ILE A 236 -19.26 6.11 -22.26
CA ILE A 236 -18.79 6.85 -23.44
C ILE A 236 -19.30 6.20 -24.72
N ALA A 237 -19.17 4.87 -24.82
CA ALA A 237 -19.60 4.13 -26.01
C ALA A 237 -21.11 4.28 -26.26
N LEU A 238 -21.92 4.36 -25.19
CA LEU A 238 -23.36 4.57 -25.28
C LEU A 238 -23.75 6.00 -25.69
N GLY A 239 -22.97 7.02 -25.29
CA GLY A 239 -23.24 8.41 -25.66
C GLY A 239 -24.57 8.97 -25.12
N ASP A 240 -25.17 8.32 -24.12
CA ASP A 240 -26.46 8.65 -23.53
C ASP A 240 -26.27 9.40 -22.20
N PRO A 241 -26.62 10.70 -22.10
CA PRO A 241 -26.47 11.49 -20.87
C PRO A 241 -27.30 11.00 -19.68
N SER A 242 -28.26 10.08 -19.90
CA SER A 242 -29.03 9.45 -18.82
C SER A 242 -28.33 8.23 -18.19
N VAL A 243 -27.16 7.85 -18.69
CA VAL A 243 -26.36 6.73 -18.18
C VAL A 243 -25.14 7.27 -17.43
N ALA A 244 -24.93 6.74 -16.23
CA ALA A 244 -23.78 7.03 -15.40
C ALA A 244 -22.98 5.76 -15.08
N ALA A 245 -21.75 5.92 -14.59
CA ALA A 245 -20.90 4.84 -14.10
C ALA A 245 -20.45 5.07 -12.66
N VAL A 246 -20.29 3.99 -11.90
CA VAL A 246 -19.58 4.01 -10.61
C VAL A 246 -18.12 3.61 -10.86
N ALA A 247 -17.21 4.57 -10.73
CA ALA A 247 -15.79 4.36 -10.99
C ALA A 247 -14.88 5.23 -10.12
N SER A 248 -13.56 5.11 -10.33
CA SER A 248 -12.57 5.98 -9.72
C SER A 248 -12.60 7.39 -10.35
N GLU A 249 -12.03 8.35 -9.65
CA GLU A 249 -11.84 9.71 -10.17
C GLU A 249 -10.86 9.74 -11.35
N GLU A 250 -9.79 8.93 -11.28
CA GLU A 250 -8.84 8.75 -12.36
C GLU A 250 -9.49 8.20 -13.65
N ALA A 251 -10.48 7.31 -13.54
CA ALA A 251 -11.23 6.87 -14.71
C ALA A 251 -11.93 8.06 -15.38
N ALA A 252 -12.50 8.99 -14.59
CA ALA A 252 -13.11 10.20 -15.12
C ALA A 252 -12.10 11.07 -15.88
N GLN A 253 -10.92 11.28 -15.30
CA GLN A 253 -9.85 12.08 -15.90
C GLN A 253 -9.32 11.47 -17.21
N ILE A 254 -9.05 10.16 -17.21
CA ILE A 254 -8.54 9.44 -18.39
C ILE A 254 -9.56 9.47 -19.53
N ARG A 255 -10.85 9.41 -19.18
CA ARG A 255 -11.94 9.23 -20.13
C ARG A 255 -12.69 10.53 -20.47
N GLY A 256 -12.36 11.64 -19.82
CA GLY A 256 -13.02 12.93 -20.02
C GLY A 256 -14.48 12.93 -19.55
N LEU A 257 -14.81 12.15 -18.52
CA LEU A 257 -16.15 12.13 -17.93
C LEU A 257 -16.29 13.17 -16.82
N GLN A 258 -17.51 13.68 -16.67
CA GLN A 258 -17.86 14.59 -15.58
C GLN A 258 -18.12 13.80 -14.29
N VAL A 259 -17.56 14.28 -13.18
CA VAL A 259 -17.91 13.80 -11.85
C VAL A 259 -19.24 14.42 -11.42
N LEU A 260 -20.31 13.63 -11.41
CA LEU A 260 -21.66 14.06 -10.98
C LEU A 260 -21.80 14.07 -9.46
N ALA A 261 -21.15 13.12 -8.79
CA ALA A 261 -21.11 13.04 -7.34
C ALA A 261 -19.72 12.57 -6.86
N PRO A 262 -19.02 13.36 -6.03
CA PRO A 262 -17.62 13.08 -5.68
C PRO A 262 -17.44 12.09 -4.53
N SER A 263 -18.46 11.76 -3.74
CA SER A 263 -18.30 10.85 -2.60
C SER A 263 -19.53 10.00 -2.44
N ILE A 264 -19.55 8.85 -3.12
CA ILE A 264 -20.70 7.92 -3.11
C ILE A 264 -20.40 6.62 -2.38
N THR A 265 -19.17 6.42 -1.90
CA THR A 265 -18.81 5.28 -1.05
C THR A 265 -19.45 5.43 0.33
N ASP A 266 -20.11 4.38 0.82
CA ASP A 266 -20.82 4.39 2.11
C ASP A 266 -19.85 4.49 3.31
N ARG A 267 -18.62 3.99 3.16
CA ARG A 267 -17.57 3.98 4.20
C ARG A 267 -16.34 4.77 3.77
N PRO A 268 -15.93 5.82 4.52
CA PRO A 268 -14.75 6.62 4.18
C PRO A 268 -13.43 5.90 4.46
N ASP A 269 -13.43 4.85 5.30
CA ASP A 269 -12.31 4.01 5.67
C ASP A 269 -12.19 2.74 4.78
N ASN A 270 -12.66 2.83 3.53
CA ASN A 270 -12.53 1.76 2.55
C ASN A 270 -11.14 1.79 1.90
N PHE A 271 -10.31 0.78 2.18
CA PHE A 271 -8.97 0.63 1.61
C PHE A 271 -8.83 -0.73 0.96
N THR A 272 -8.07 -0.77 -0.14
CA THR A 272 -7.60 -2.02 -0.75
C THR A 272 -6.08 -2.08 -0.62
N ARG A 273 -5.60 -3.21 -0.11
CA ARG A 273 -4.19 -3.57 -0.07
C ARG A 273 -3.84 -4.31 -1.35
N PHE A 274 -2.77 -3.88 -1.99
CA PHE A 274 -2.21 -4.46 -3.20
C PHE A 274 -0.81 -4.98 -2.93
N LEU A 275 -0.44 -6.08 -3.58
CA LEU A 275 0.92 -6.61 -3.62
C LEU A 275 1.49 -6.45 -5.03
N ALA A 276 2.77 -6.11 -5.12
CA ALA A 276 3.54 -6.26 -6.33
C ALA A 276 4.23 -7.62 -6.35
N ILE A 277 4.09 -8.34 -7.45
CA ILE A 277 4.73 -9.64 -7.69
C ILE A 277 5.71 -9.57 -8.85
N SER A 278 6.78 -10.35 -8.79
CA SER A 278 7.74 -10.49 -9.89
C SER A 278 8.37 -11.90 -9.89
N LYS A 279 9.13 -12.25 -10.92
CA LYS A 279 9.88 -13.53 -10.93
C LYS A 279 11.01 -13.59 -9.92
N GLN A 280 11.58 -12.44 -9.55
CA GLN A 280 12.77 -12.39 -8.71
C GLN A 280 12.42 -11.83 -7.34
N LYS A 281 12.96 -12.45 -6.29
CA LYS A 281 12.88 -11.89 -4.95
C LYS A 281 13.58 -10.53 -4.91
N LEU A 282 13.00 -9.61 -4.16
CA LEU A 282 13.63 -8.33 -3.87
C LEU A 282 14.64 -8.52 -2.73
N SER A 283 15.88 -8.12 -2.95
CA SER A 283 16.86 -7.99 -1.87
C SER A 283 16.64 -6.66 -1.16
N VAL A 284 16.08 -6.70 0.05
CA VAL A 284 15.86 -5.51 0.86
C VAL A 284 17.07 -5.28 1.78
N GLN A 285 17.58 -4.06 1.79
CA GLN A 285 18.74 -3.70 2.62
C GLN A 285 18.39 -3.64 4.12
N GLU A 286 19.40 -3.84 4.97
CA GLU A 286 19.23 -3.74 6.42
C GLU A 286 18.76 -2.33 6.84
N GLY A 287 17.87 -2.27 7.84
CA GLY A 287 17.33 -1.03 8.37
C GLY A 287 16.11 -0.47 7.61
N ILE A 288 15.66 -1.12 6.54
CA ILE A 288 14.38 -0.82 5.89
C ILE A 288 13.26 -1.55 6.63
N PRO A 289 12.18 -0.87 7.07
CA PRO A 289 11.00 -1.51 7.61
C PRO A 289 10.43 -2.50 6.58
N THR A 290 10.45 -3.78 6.93
CA THR A 290 10.22 -4.88 6.00
C THR A 290 9.12 -5.77 6.51
N LYS A 291 8.27 -6.24 5.60
CA LYS A 291 7.33 -7.32 5.84
C LYS A 291 7.78 -8.53 5.03
N THR A 292 7.57 -9.71 5.57
CA THR A 292 7.81 -10.97 4.85
C THR A 292 6.51 -11.75 4.76
N THR A 293 6.18 -12.20 3.55
CA THR A 293 5.05 -13.08 3.29
C THR A 293 5.52 -14.51 3.14
N VAL A 294 4.85 -15.45 3.84
CA VAL A 294 5.12 -16.87 3.79
C VAL A 294 3.83 -17.64 3.56
N VAL A 295 3.90 -18.64 2.68
CA VAL A 295 2.90 -19.69 2.55
C VAL A 295 3.41 -20.91 3.29
N LEU A 296 2.60 -21.50 4.15
CA LEU A 296 2.95 -22.75 4.85
C LEU A 296 1.75 -23.68 4.97
N SER A 297 2.01 -24.98 5.06
CA SER A 297 1.00 -25.96 5.49
C SER A 297 1.51 -26.71 6.71
N VAL A 298 0.58 -27.13 7.57
CA VAL A 298 0.89 -27.87 8.80
C VAL A 298 0.12 -29.18 8.80
N GLY A 299 0.55 -30.14 9.62
CA GLY A 299 -0.24 -31.35 9.84
C GLY A 299 -1.58 -31.05 10.51
N ASN A 300 -2.54 -31.95 10.33
CA ASN A 300 -3.88 -31.84 10.94
C ASN A 300 -3.93 -32.33 12.40
N GLU A 301 -2.78 -32.33 13.09
CA GLU A 301 -2.72 -32.75 14.50
C GLU A 301 -3.09 -31.57 15.41
N PRO A 302 -3.76 -31.82 16.55
CA PRO A 302 -4.06 -30.76 17.51
C PRO A 302 -2.81 -29.98 17.92
N GLY A 303 -2.83 -28.67 17.67
CA GLY A 303 -1.74 -27.75 18.03
C GLY A 303 -0.64 -27.59 17.00
N SER A 304 -0.70 -28.22 15.81
CA SER A 304 0.32 -28.05 14.78
C SER A 304 0.54 -26.59 14.36
N LEU A 305 -0.54 -25.83 14.13
CA LEU A 305 -0.44 -24.39 13.85
C LEU A 305 0.19 -23.62 15.02
N LEU A 306 -0.22 -23.91 16.26
CA LEU A 306 0.34 -23.27 17.45
C LEU A 306 1.85 -23.49 17.57
N GLN A 307 2.34 -24.69 17.25
CA GLN A 307 3.77 -24.99 17.29
C GLN A 307 4.58 -24.19 16.26
N VAL A 308 4.00 -23.89 15.10
CA VAL A 308 4.58 -23.01 14.08
C VAL A 308 4.55 -21.56 14.54
N LEU A 309 3.40 -21.06 15.01
CA LEU A 309 3.27 -19.67 15.50
C LEU A 309 4.20 -19.39 16.70
N ALA A 310 4.48 -20.40 17.52
CA ALA A 310 5.40 -20.29 18.65
C ALA A 310 6.85 -19.98 18.23
N GLU A 311 7.28 -20.31 17.00
CA GLU A 311 8.62 -19.96 16.51
C GLU A 311 8.78 -18.44 16.34
N PHE A 312 7.78 -17.78 15.76
CA PHE A 312 7.75 -16.32 15.66
C PHE A 312 7.71 -15.67 17.05
N GLY A 313 6.91 -16.23 17.97
CA GLY A 313 6.80 -15.73 19.34
C GLY A 313 8.11 -15.80 20.14
N ARG A 314 8.93 -16.85 19.95
CA ARG A 314 10.23 -16.99 20.62
C ARG A 314 11.25 -15.93 20.20
N GLU A 315 11.19 -15.53 18.94
CA GLU A 315 12.07 -14.48 18.37
C GLU A 315 11.43 -13.08 18.46
N ALA A 316 10.27 -12.96 19.15
CA ALA A 316 9.51 -11.72 19.31
C ALA A 316 9.10 -11.05 17.99
N ILE A 317 8.78 -11.86 16.98
CA ILE A 317 8.34 -11.41 15.65
C ILE A 317 6.83 -11.17 15.65
N SER A 318 6.42 -9.99 15.20
CA SER A 318 5.02 -9.57 15.09
C SER A 318 4.39 -10.15 13.83
N LEU A 319 3.27 -10.86 13.97
CA LEU A 319 2.44 -11.30 12.85
C LEU A 319 1.41 -10.22 12.53
N VAL A 320 1.32 -9.85 11.26
CA VAL A 320 0.40 -8.80 10.77
C VAL A 320 -0.74 -9.35 9.93
N LYS A 321 -0.61 -10.59 9.45
CA LYS A 321 -1.71 -11.33 8.81
C LYS A 321 -1.53 -12.83 9.04
N LEU A 322 -2.65 -13.52 9.22
CA LEU A 322 -2.77 -14.98 9.19
C LEU A 322 -4.12 -15.32 8.55
N GLU A 323 -4.09 -16.04 7.43
CA GLU A 323 -5.27 -16.46 6.67
C GLU A 323 -5.15 -17.95 6.34
N SER A 324 -6.20 -18.72 6.60
CA SER A 324 -6.30 -20.13 6.20
C SER A 324 -7.00 -20.27 4.85
N ARG A 325 -6.47 -21.13 4.00
CA ARG A 325 -7.02 -21.51 2.70
C ARG A 325 -7.05 -23.04 2.61
N PRO A 326 -8.11 -23.64 2.04
CA PRO A 326 -8.07 -25.05 1.67
C PRO A 326 -6.90 -25.29 0.71
N ASN A 327 -6.14 -26.36 0.91
CA ASN A 327 -5.12 -26.77 -0.04
C ASN A 327 -5.82 -27.28 -1.33
N PRO A 328 -5.52 -26.71 -2.52
CA PRO A 328 -6.12 -27.17 -3.77
C PRO A 328 -5.80 -28.63 -4.12
N ASP A 329 -4.63 -29.12 -3.70
CA ASP A 329 -4.14 -30.47 -4.01
C ASP A 329 -4.65 -31.53 -3.00
N ASP A 330 -4.96 -31.11 -1.76
CA ASP A 330 -5.55 -31.95 -0.73
C ASP A 330 -6.60 -31.15 0.06
N PRO A 331 -7.91 -31.33 -0.23
CA PRO A 331 -8.99 -30.56 0.39
C PRO A 331 -9.06 -30.65 1.93
N TRP A 332 -8.39 -31.63 2.53
CA TRP A 332 -8.37 -31.83 3.98
C TRP A 332 -7.12 -31.24 4.64
N GLU A 333 -6.18 -30.69 3.88
CA GLU A 333 -5.07 -29.93 4.39
C GLU A 333 -5.32 -28.42 4.28
N GLU A 334 -4.87 -27.69 5.28
CA GLU A 334 -4.95 -26.23 5.30
C GLU A 334 -3.59 -25.62 4.94
N THR A 335 -3.63 -24.70 3.97
CA THR A 335 -2.53 -23.82 3.64
C THR A 335 -2.78 -22.47 4.31
N PHE A 336 -1.76 -21.95 4.99
CA PHE A 336 -1.79 -20.67 5.66
C PHE A 336 -0.92 -19.67 4.92
N ILE A 337 -1.45 -18.47 4.72
CA ILE A 337 -0.68 -17.30 4.29
C ILE A 337 -0.46 -16.43 5.51
N LEU A 338 0.80 -16.15 5.80
CA LEU A 338 1.23 -15.30 6.90
C LEU A 338 2.01 -14.12 6.36
N ASP A 339 1.72 -12.96 6.94
CA ASP A 339 2.61 -11.82 6.88
C ASP A 339 3.17 -11.54 8.27
N PHE A 340 4.44 -11.20 8.35
CA PHE A 340 5.08 -10.79 9.59
C PHE A 340 6.09 -9.67 9.36
N GLU A 341 6.40 -8.95 10.44
CA GLU A 341 7.40 -7.88 10.43
C GLU A 341 8.81 -8.46 10.52
N GLY A 342 9.69 -8.04 9.62
CA GLY A 342 11.08 -8.49 9.54
C GLY A 342 11.49 -8.92 8.14
N ASN A 343 12.79 -8.95 7.89
CA ASN A 343 13.40 -9.38 6.64
C ASN A 343 13.94 -10.81 6.76
N GLU A 344 13.82 -11.65 5.72
CA GLU A 344 14.36 -13.02 5.73
C GLU A 344 15.88 -13.07 5.98
N ALA A 345 16.59 -11.96 5.72
CA ALA A 345 18.01 -11.80 6.01
C ALA A 345 18.33 -11.50 7.49
N ASP A 346 17.34 -11.11 8.31
CA ASP A 346 17.55 -10.82 9.73
C ASP A 346 17.79 -12.12 10.50
N GLU A 347 18.78 -12.16 11.38
CA GLU A 347 19.14 -13.39 12.12
C GLU A 347 17.97 -13.98 12.93
N ALA A 348 17.16 -13.12 13.56
CA ALA A 348 15.99 -13.54 14.33
C ALA A 348 14.91 -14.17 13.44
N VAL A 349 14.67 -13.57 12.27
CA VAL A 349 13.72 -14.10 11.27
C VAL A 349 14.24 -15.41 10.70
N ALA A 350 15.52 -15.49 10.34
CA ALA A 350 16.13 -16.71 9.83
C ALA A 350 16.02 -17.89 10.82
N ARG A 351 16.23 -17.64 12.12
CA ARG A 351 16.02 -18.66 13.18
C ARG A 351 14.57 -19.09 13.28
N ALA A 352 13.63 -18.14 13.25
CA ALA A 352 12.21 -18.46 13.29
C ALA A 352 11.79 -19.30 12.07
N LEU A 353 12.21 -18.90 10.86
CA LEU A 353 11.91 -19.62 9.62
C LEU A 353 12.51 -21.03 9.62
N ASP A 354 13.73 -21.24 10.14
CA ASP A 354 14.30 -22.57 10.30
C ASP A 354 13.49 -23.44 11.29
N GLY A 355 13.04 -22.85 12.40
CA GLY A 355 12.16 -23.51 13.36
C GLY A 355 10.82 -23.91 12.73
N VAL A 356 10.24 -23.03 11.91
CA VAL A 356 8.98 -23.29 11.19
C VAL A 356 9.19 -24.39 10.14
N GLY A 357 10.25 -24.31 9.35
CA GLY A 357 10.55 -25.29 8.29
C GLY A 357 10.73 -26.72 8.80
N ARG A 358 11.17 -26.90 10.05
CA ARG A 358 11.25 -28.21 10.71
C ARG A 358 9.91 -28.80 11.15
N LYS A 359 8.84 -27.99 11.20
CA LYS A 359 7.52 -28.37 11.72
C LYS A 359 6.41 -28.31 10.68
N ALA A 360 6.54 -27.41 9.72
CA ALA A 360 5.62 -27.27 8.61
C ALA A 360 5.81 -28.45 7.62
N ARG A 361 4.72 -28.86 6.97
CA ARG A 361 4.77 -29.83 5.87
C ARG A 361 5.34 -29.18 4.62
N LEU A 362 4.92 -27.95 4.37
CA LEU A 362 5.41 -27.07 3.31
C LEU A 362 5.67 -25.69 3.91
N MET A 363 6.75 -25.05 3.49
CA MET A 363 6.98 -23.63 3.74
C MET A 363 7.64 -23.01 2.52
N ARG A 364 7.03 -21.93 2.00
CA ARG A 364 7.60 -21.12 0.93
C ARG A 364 7.56 -19.65 1.34
N VAL A 365 8.73 -19.05 1.43
CA VAL A 365 8.86 -17.60 1.61
C VAL A 365 8.61 -16.93 0.26
N LEU A 366 7.48 -16.23 0.13
CA LEU A 366 7.13 -15.52 -1.10
C LEU A 366 8.00 -14.28 -1.28
N GLY A 367 8.44 -13.64 -0.20
CA GLY A 367 9.43 -12.55 -0.30
C GLY A 367 9.40 -11.61 0.89
N SER A 368 10.51 -10.90 1.05
CA SER A 368 10.66 -9.79 1.99
C SER A 368 10.62 -8.49 1.20
N TYR A 369 9.81 -7.53 1.62
CA TYR A 369 9.59 -6.29 0.89
C TYR A 369 9.35 -5.08 1.81
N PRO A 370 9.73 -3.86 1.37
CA PRO A 370 9.52 -2.66 2.16
C PRO A 370 8.03 -2.42 2.45
N SER A 371 7.72 -1.99 3.67
CA SER A 371 6.35 -1.68 4.09
C SER A 371 6.32 -0.32 4.78
N SER A 372 5.59 0.63 4.19
CA SER A 372 5.41 1.98 4.78
C SER A 372 4.53 2.00 6.02
N ASP A 373 3.76 0.93 6.26
CA ASP A 373 2.90 0.82 7.45
C ASP A 373 3.68 0.47 8.71
N LEU A 374 4.89 -0.07 8.55
CA LEU A 374 5.72 -0.46 9.67
C LEU A 374 6.54 0.73 10.11
N ARG A 375 6.42 1.04 11.40
CA ARG A 375 7.40 1.90 12.06
C ARG A 375 8.72 1.12 12.13
N PRO A 376 9.87 1.79 11.99
CA PRO A 376 11.17 1.14 12.11
C PRO A 376 11.27 0.38 13.43
N HIS A 377 11.75 -0.86 13.38
CA HIS A 377 11.96 -1.67 14.57
C HIS A 377 12.92 -0.95 15.54
N ARG A 378 12.45 -0.65 16.76
CA ARG A 378 13.35 -0.39 17.88
C ARG A 378 14.19 -1.66 18.07
N ARG A 379 15.51 -1.60 17.84
CA ARG A 379 16.42 -2.60 18.44
C ARG A 379 16.24 -2.49 19.95
N ARG A 380 15.43 -3.38 20.54
CA ARG A 380 15.27 -3.45 21.99
C ARG A 380 16.62 -3.95 22.52
N PRO A 381 17.23 -3.30 23.53
CA PRO A 381 18.52 -3.71 24.03
C PRO A 381 18.43 -5.18 24.45
N VAL A 382 19.35 -6.00 23.92
CA VAL A 382 19.54 -7.39 24.32
C VAL A 382 19.62 -7.41 25.83
N ALA A 383 18.69 -8.11 26.49
CA ALA A 383 18.78 -8.32 27.92
C ALA A 383 20.11 -9.00 28.19
N LYS A 384 21.01 -8.31 28.91
CA LYS A 384 22.26 -8.94 29.39
C LYS A 384 21.87 -10.22 30.15
N PRO A 385 22.57 -11.35 29.93
CA PRO A 385 22.37 -12.52 30.76
C PRO A 385 22.57 -12.12 32.22
N ALA A 386 21.65 -12.57 33.08
CA ALA A 386 21.67 -12.27 34.50
C ALA A 386 23.05 -12.63 35.07
N ALA A 387 23.76 -11.63 35.58
CA ALA A 387 25.00 -11.86 36.31
C ALA A 387 24.69 -12.69 37.56
N ASP A 388 25.56 -13.68 37.80
CA ASP A 388 25.48 -14.70 38.84
C ASP A 388 24.97 -14.18 40.19
N ALA A 389 24.00 -14.91 40.75
CA ALA A 389 23.58 -14.75 42.12
C ALA A 389 24.78 -14.98 43.07
N PRO A 390 24.96 -14.15 44.12
CA PRO A 390 26.06 -14.34 45.05
C PRO A 390 25.87 -15.67 45.80
N GLN A 391 26.90 -16.51 45.75
CA GLN A 391 27.04 -17.67 46.62
C GLN A 391 26.88 -17.23 48.08
N ALA A 392 25.87 -17.78 48.74
CA ALA A 392 25.74 -17.69 50.19
C ALA A 392 26.91 -18.46 50.83
N ALA A 393 27.82 -17.73 51.49
CA ALA A 393 28.82 -18.32 52.36
C ALA A 393 28.20 -18.61 53.74
N MET A 394 28.51 -19.80 54.27
CA MET A 394 28.39 -20.15 55.70
C MET A 394 29.37 -19.35 56.55
#